data_AF-X1NPJ0-F1
#
_entry.id   AF-X1NPJ0-F1
#
_cell.length_a   1.000
_cell.length_b   1.000
_cell.length_c   1.000
_cell.angle_alpha   90.00
_cell.angle_beta   90.00
_cell.angle_gamma   90.00
#
_symmetry.space_group_name_H-M   'P 1'
#
loop_
_entity.id
_entity.type
_entity.pdbx_description
1 polymer ?
#
loop_
_entity_poly.entity_id
_entity_poly.type
_entity_poly.pdbx_seq_one_letter_code
_entity_poly.pdbx_strand_id
1 'polypeptide(L)'
;REKSVYILCGPGSNGGDGMVVARQLFNRRVRVKVFLLAKKNRVKGDAATNLSIAEKLGIEVKEINSAQDLKLLRQELPHADIIVDALLGTGSTLPLRGLMREAVGLINQCSSYTMAVDLPTGLHADTGEVPGEAIKANVTVTFAYPKRGLYLYPGINYTGKIEVADIGVPSFLGEERIKCNLLTSSDIQKDLFYRKPSSHKGNFGHLLIIAGSPGMTGAATLTALSALRIGAGLVTLGIPESLNPILEIKLTEVMTLP
;
A
#
# COMPACT_ATOMS: atom_id res chain seq x y z
N ARG A 1 10.71 -25.90 -13.67
CA ARG A 1 11.95 -25.18 -13.29
C ARG A 1 11.83 -24.83 -11.81
N GLU A 2 12.86 -25.05 -10.99
CA GLU A 2 12.88 -24.56 -9.61
C GLU A 2 12.73 -23.03 -9.60
N LYS A 3 11.92 -22.50 -8.69
CA LYS A 3 11.69 -21.07 -8.57
C LYS A 3 12.96 -20.36 -8.09
N SER A 4 13.34 -19.27 -8.76
CA SER A 4 14.47 -18.41 -8.38
C SER A 4 14.00 -17.07 -7.81
N VAL A 5 14.62 -16.65 -6.71
CA VAL A 5 14.34 -15.37 -6.05
C VAL A 5 15.61 -14.55 -6.00
N TYR A 6 15.57 -13.36 -6.60
CA TYR A 6 16.70 -12.43 -6.58
C TYR A 6 16.38 -11.30 -5.60
N ILE A 7 17.34 -10.96 -4.75
CA ILE A 7 17.12 -10.01 -3.66
C ILE A 7 18.10 -8.84 -3.85
N LEU A 8 17.55 -7.65 -4.01
CA LEU A 8 18.32 -6.41 -4.16
C LEU A 8 18.40 -5.74 -2.80
N CYS A 9 19.58 -5.74 -2.20
CA CYS A 9 19.81 -5.17 -0.87
C CYS A 9 20.54 -3.84 -0.96
N GLY A 10 20.13 -2.87 -0.14
CA GLY A 10 20.95 -1.69 0.16
C GLY A 10 21.93 -1.93 1.32
N PRO A 11 22.71 -0.91 1.70
CA PRO A 11 23.67 -1.03 2.80
C PRO A 11 23.06 -0.84 4.21
N GLY A 12 21.80 -0.38 4.28
CA GLY A 12 21.11 -0.06 5.54
C GLY A 12 20.28 -1.22 6.09
N SER A 13 19.44 -0.90 7.09
CA SER A 13 18.57 -1.88 7.76
C SER A 13 17.67 -2.64 6.79
N ASN A 14 17.07 -1.96 5.81
CA ASN A 14 16.19 -2.63 4.84
C ASN A 14 16.94 -3.71 4.04
N GLY A 15 18.20 -3.46 3.70
CA GLY A 15 19.05 -4.47 3.06
C GLY A 15 19.39 -5.64 3.98
N GLY A 16 19.50 -5.39 5.29
CA GLY A 16 19.60 -6.42 6.32
C GLY A 16 18.37 -7.32 6.35
N ASP A 17 17.16 -6.75 6.27
CA ASP A 17 15.92 -7.52 6.16
C ASP A 17 15.89 -8.36 4.88
N GLY A 18 16.38 -7.81 3.75
CA GLY A 18 16.60 -8.56 2.52
C GLY A 18 17.56 -9.74 2.71
N MET A 19 18.65 -9.58 3.47
CA MET A 19 19.57 -10.69 3.79
C MET A 19 18.92 -11.75 4.68
N VAL A 20 18.02 -11.35 5.59
CA VAL A 20 17.21 -12.30 6.38
C VAL A 20 16.30 -13.10 5.45
N VAL A 21 15.60 -12.45 4.52
CA VAL A 21 14.78 -13.11 3.50
C VAL A 21 15.62 -14.10 2.70
N ALA A 22 16.81 -13.69 2.26
CA ALA A 22 17.74 -14.54 1.52
C ALA A 22 18.07 -15.84 2.26
N ARG A 23 18.47 -15.71 3.53
CA ARG A 23 18.78 -16.83 4.41
C ARG A 23 17.58 -17.76 4.60
N GLN A 24 16.40 -17.21 4.87
CA GLN A 24 15.20 -18.04 5.12
C GLN A 24 14.76 -18.81 3.88
N LEU A 25 14.84 -18.19 2.70
CA LEU A 25 14.55 -18.86 1.43
C LEU A 25 15.61 -19.92 1.09
N PHE A 26 16.89 -19.63 1.32
CA PHE A 26 17.96 -20.59 1.11
C PHE A 26 17.81 -21.84 1.99
N ASN A 27 17.46 -21.67 3.28
CA ASN A 27 17.18 -22.79 4.19
C ASN A 27 16.00 -23.65 3.73
N ARG A 28 15.05 -23.05 2.98
CA ARG A 28 13.93 -23.76 2.33
C ARG A 28 14.28 -24.32 0.96
N ARG A 29 15.56 -24.35 0.59
CA ARG A 29 16.10 -24.85 -0.69
C ARG A 29 15.58 -24.09 -1.92
N VAL A 30 15.19 -22.82 -1.75
CA VAL A 30 14.89 -21.93 -2.87
C VAL A 30 16.21 -21.42 -3.46
N ARG A 31 16.26 -21.28 -4.79
CA ARG A 31 17.44 -20.73 -5.47
C ARG A 31 17.48 -19.23 -5.27
N VAL A 32 18.43 -18.75 -4.48
CA VAL A 32 18.57 -17.34 -4.12
C VAL A 32 19.87 -16.77 -4.66
N LYS A 33 19.81 -15.55 -5.21
CA LYS A 33 20.98 -14.69 -5.45
C LYS A 33 20.73 -13.33 -4.81
N VAL A 34 21.76 -12.77 -4.21
CA VAL A 34 21.70 -11.43 -3.61
C VAL A 34 22.57 -10.48 -4.40
N PHE A 35 22.03 -9.30 -4.69
CA PHE A 35 22.78 -8.19 -5.28
C PHE A 35 22.77 -7.03 -4.30
N LEU A 36 23.95 -6.67 -3.79
CA LEU A 36 24.14 -5.60 -2.84
C LEU A 36 24.50 -4.31 -3.58
N LEU A 37 23.65 -3.29 -3.53
CA LEU A 37 23.88 -1.97 -4.14
C LEU A 37 24.81 -1.08 -3.31
N ALA A 38 25.92 -1.67 -2.86
CA ALA A 38 26.99 -1.03 -2.13
C ALA A 38 28.20 -1.97 -2.05
N LYS A 39 29.33 -1.43 -1.58
CA LYS A 39 30.44 -2.25 -1.11
C LYS A 39 30.07 -2.89 0.23
N LYS A 40 30.42 -4.16 0.43
CA LYS A 40 30.21 -4.94 1.66
C LYS A 40 30.75 -4.23 2.89
N ASN A 41 31.89 -3.54 2.76
CA ASN A 41 32.50 -2.78 3.86
C ASN A 41 31.71 -1.52 4.29
N ARG A 42 30.70 -1.11 3.51
CA ARG A 42 29.78 -0.01 3.88
C ARG A 42 28.55 -0.50 4.62
N VAL A 43 28.29 -1.81 4.63
CA VAL A 43 27.21 -2.41 5.41
C VAL A 43 27.65 -2.45 6.87
N LYS A 44 26.80 -1.96 7.78
CA LYS A 44 27.10 -1.83 9.20
C LYS A 44 25.95 -2.34 10.07
N GLY A 45 26.24 -2.53 11.37
CA GLY A 45 25.24 -2.96 12.35
C GLY A 45 24.61 -4.30 11.99
N ASP A 46 23.31 -4.44 12.23
CA ASP A 46 22.58 -5.69 12.02
C ASP A 46 22.56 -6.15 10.56
N ALA A 47 22.63 -5.21 9.61
CA ALA A 47 22.74 -5.55 8.19
C ALA A 47 24.06 -6.26 7.88
N ALA A 48 25.16 -5.88 8.54
CA ALA A 48 26.47 -6.52 8.36
C ALA A 48 26.48 -7.93 8.96
N THR A 49 25.83 -8.10 10.11
CA THR A 49 25.63 -9.42 10.74
C THR A 49 24.90 -10.36 9.80
N ASN A 50 23.77 -9.92 9.22
CA ASN A 50 22.99 -10.75 8.30
C ASN A 50 23.72 -11.03 6.97
N LEU A 51 24.48 -10.06 6.46
CA LEU A 51 25.38 -10.28 5.31
C LEU A 51 26.41 -11.39 5.61
N SER A 52 27.10 -11.32 6.75
CA SER A 52 28.09 -12.33 7.13
C SER A 52 27.47 -13.73 7.27
N ILE A 53 26.26 -13.82 7.83
CA ILE A 53 25.54 -15.10 7.93
C ILE A 53 25.19 -15.63 6.54
N ALA A 54 24.69 -14.78 5.63
CA ALA A 54 24.35 -15.18 4.27
C ALA A 54 25.58 -15.74 3.53
N GLU A 55 26.74 -15.08 3.65
CA GLU A 55 28.00 -15.56 3.05
C GLU A 55 28.47 -16.89 3.65
N LYS A 56 28.39 -17.05 4.98
CA LYS A 56 28.75 -18.31 5.66
C LYS A 56 27.86 -19.48 5.27
N LEU A 57 26.62 -19.22 4.87
CA LEU A 57 25.70 -20.22 4.34
C LEU A 57 25.97 -20.58 2.88
N GLY A 58 26.89 -19.87 2.21
CA GLY A 58 27.20 -20.06 0.80
C GLY A 58 26.23 -19.37 -0.16
N ILE A 59 25.46 -18.37 0.31
CA ILE A 59 24.60 -17.57 -0.57
C ILE A 59 25.49 -16.65 -1.40
N GLU A 60 25.28 -16.65 -2.72
CA GLU A 60 26.00 -15.78 -3.65
C GLU A 60 25.55 -14.32 -3.44
N VAL A 61 26.48 -13.46 -2.99
CA VAL A 61 26.27 -12.02 -2.82
C VAL A 61 27.17 -11.25 -3.79
N LYS A 62 26.57 -10.67 -4.84
CA LYS A 62 27.25 -9.83 -5.84
C LYS A 62 27.14 -8.36 -5.46
N GLU A 63 28.25 -7.63 -5.46
CA GLU A 63 28.21 -6.17 -5.23
C GLU A 63 27.92 -5.43 -6.55
N ILE A 64 27.09 -4.39 -6.49
CA ILE A 64 26.78 -3.49 -7.61
C ILE A 64 27.31 -2.11 -7.24
N ASN A 65 28.47 -1.74 -7.80
CA ASN A 65 29.20 -0.53 -7.46
C ASN A 65 29.47 0.40 -8.65
N SER A 66 29.11 -0.03 -9.86
CA SER A 66 29.41 0.67 -11.10
C SER A 66 28.33 0.45 -12.16
N ALA A 67 28.38 1.27 -13.21
CA ALA A 67 27.52 1.09 -14.38
C ALA A 67 27.76 -0.24 -15.11
N GLN A 68 28.97 -0.82 -15.00
CA GLN A 68 29.25 -2.12 -15.58
C GLN A 68 28.53 -3.24 -14.81
N ASP A 69 28.46 -3.12 -13.48
CA ASP A 69 27.71 -4.06 -12.64
C ASP A 69 26.21 -3.98 -12.92
N LEU A 70 25.67 -2.79 -13.22
CA LEU A 70 24.27 -2.62 -13.64
C LEU A 70 23.97 -3.32 -14.97
N LYS A 71 24.93 -3.37 -15.91
CA LYS A 71 24.76 -4.14 -17.16
C LYS A 71 24.65 -5.64 -16.88
N LEU A 72 25.47 -6.16 -15.95
CA LEU A 72 25.37 -7.55 -15.51
C LEU A 72 24.04 -7.82 -14.80
N LEU A 73 23.61 -6.88 -13.93
CA LEU A 73 22.31 -6.97 -13.27
C LEU A 73 21.17 -7.06 -14.30
N ARG A 74 21.18 -6.20 -15.33
CA ARG A 74 20.17 -6.22 -16.41
C ARG A 74 20.09 -7.57 -17.12
N GLN A 75 21.20 -8.28 -17.28
CA GLN A 75 21.22 -9.61 -17.89
C GLN A 75 20.69 -10.68 -16.93
N GLU A 76 20.90 -10.52 -15.63
CA GLU A 76 20.46 -11.46 -14.61
C GLU A 76 18.96 -11.33 -14.28
N LEU A 77 18.42 -10.11 -14.15
CA LEU A 77 17.04 -9.89 -13.66
C LEU A 77 15.95 -10.71 -14.39
N PRO A 78 15.97 -10.89 -15.73
CA PRO A 78 14.97 -11.70 -16.43
C PRO A 78 14.98 -13.19 -16.06
N HIS A 79 16.03 -13.67 -15.39
CA HIS A 79 16.13 -15.06 -14.93
C HIS A 79 15.53 -15.30 -13.54
N ALA A 80 15.08 -14.25 -12.85
CA ALA A 80 14.38 -14.34 -11.58
C ALA A 80 12.88 -14.59 -11.80
N ASP A 81 12.29 -15.52 -11.04
CA ASP A 81 10.83 -15.63 -10.95
C ASP A 81 10.24 -14.53 -10.06
N ILE A 82 10.97 -14.13 -9.01
CA ILE A 82 10.59 -13.06 -8.08
C ILE A 82 11.80 -12.19 -7.79
N ILE A 83 11.58 -10.88 -7.79
CA ILE A 83 12.55 -9.89 -7.32
C ILE A 83 12.08 -9.31 -5.99
N VAL A 84 12.97 -9.27 -5.00
CA VAL A 84 12.73 -8.62 -3.71
C VAL A 84 13.49 -7.30 -3.68
N ASP A 85 12.76 -6.19 -3.61
CA ASP A 85 13.29 -4.86 -3.33
C ASP A 85 13.49 -4.68 -1.82
N ALA A 86 14.75 -4.71 -1.41
CA ALA A 86 15.22 -4.42 -0.07
C ALA A 86 16.30 -3.31 -0.14
N LEU A 87 16.18 -2.40 -1.11
CA LEU A 87 17.21 -1.40 -1.39
C LEU A 87 17.18 -0.27 -0.35
N LEU A 88 16.03 0.37 -0.17
CA LEU A 88 15.85 1.52 0.73
C LEU A 88 14.49 1.42 1.44
N GLY A 89 14.42 1.96 2.66
CA GLY A 89 13.19 2.04 3.45
C GLY A 89 12.91 3.48 3.89
N THR A 90 12.24 3.65 5.03
CA THR A 90 11.75 4.95 5.55
C THR A 90 12.81 6.03 5.83
N GLY A 91 14.10 5.66 5.95
CA GLY A 91 15.21 6.59 6.21
C GLY A 91 15.91 7.15 4.96
N SER A 92 15.39 6.88 3.76
CA SER A 92 16.08 7.28 2.52
C SER A 92 15.91 8.75 2.17
N THR A 93 16.99 9.37 1.68
CA THR A 93 16.91 10.68 1.05
C THR A 93 16.38 10.56 -0.38
N LEU A 94 15.27 11.23 -0.66
CA LEU A 94 14.66 11.35 -1.99
C LEU A 94 15.02 12.71 -2.63
N PRO A 95 15.01 12.85 -3.98
CA PRO A 95 14.79 11.82 -5.00
C PRO A 95 15.98 10.85 -5.14
N LEU A 96 15.74 9.68 -5.73
CA LEU A 96 16.79 8.71 -6.04
C LEU A 96 17.79 9.29 -7.06
N ARG A 97 19.08 8.97 -6.89
CA ARG A 97 20.18 9.45 -7.75
C ARG A 97 21.16 8.35 -8.12
N GLY A 98 21.88 8.56 -9.22
CA GLY A 98 22.96 7.69 -9.69
C GLY A 98 22.53 6.23 -9.85
N LEU A 99 23.40 5.31 -9.43
CA LEU A 99 23.21 3.86 -9.55
C LEU A 99 21.90 3.36 -8.95
N MET A 100 21.41 3.98 -7.86
CA MET A 100 20.16 3.57 -7.23
C MET A 100 18.96 3.83 -8.15
N ARG A 101 18.89 5.02 -8.75
CA ARG A 101 17.82 5.37 -9.71
C ARG A 101 17.85 4.43 -10.92
N GLU A 102 19.04 4.17 -11.45
CA GLU A 102 19.20 3.29 -12.61
C GLU A 102 18.80 1.83 -12.29
N ALA A 103 19.17 1.32 -11.12
CA ALA A 103 18.77 -0.01 -10.67
C ALA A 103 17.25 -0.13 -10.52
N VAL A 104 16.59 0.87 -9.93
CA VAL A 104 15.12 0.90 -9.82
C VAL A 104 14.47 0.87 -11.20
N GLY A 105 14.95 1.66 -12.15
CA GLY A 105 14.47 1.63 -13.53
C GLY A 105 14.67 0.27 -14.21
N LEU A 106 15.81 -0.39 -13.99
CA LEU A 106 16.04 -1.74 -14.50
C LEU A 106 15.10 -2.78 -13.89
N ILE A 107 14.86 -2.73 -12.58
CA ILE A 107 13.93 -3.64 -11.90
C ILE A 107 12.52 -3.46 -12.46
N ASN A 108 12.04 -2.21 -12.59
CA ASN A 108 10.73 -1.92 -13.16
C ASN A 108 10.57 -2.40 -14.61
N GLN A 109 11.65 -2.44 -15.39
CA GLN A 109 11.63 -2.86 -16.80
C GLN A 109 11.76 -4.38 -16.98
N CYS A 110 12.55 -5.04 -16.11
CA CYS A 110 12.96 -6.44 -16.32
C CYS A 110 12.26 -7.42 -15.38
N SER A 111 11.67 -6.95 -14.28
CA SER A 111 11.00 -7.82 -13.31
C SER A 111 9.64 -8.28 -13.82
N SER A 112 9.36 -9.58 -13.66
CA SER A 112 8.03 -10.14 -13.86
C SER A 112 7.14 -10.02 -12.62
N TYR A 113 7.76 -10.10 -11.42
CA TYR A 113 7.07 -10.00 -10.15
C TYR A 113 7.99 -9.43 -9.08
N THR A 114 7.63 -8.26 -8.53
CA THR A 114 8.43 -7.53 -7.54
C THR A 114 7.72 -7.51 -6.19
N MET A 115 8.45 -7.86 -5.14
CA MET A 115 8.02 -7.69 -3.75
C MET A 115 8.89 -6.62 -3.08
N ALA A 116 8.27 -5.61 -2.46
CA ALA A 116 8.98 -4.61 -1.68
C ALA A 116 9.00 -4.96 -0.19
N VAL A 117 10.16 -4.78 0.42
CA VAL A 117 10.36 -4.88 1.86
C VAL A 117 10.19 -3.50 2.47
N ASP A 118 9.28 -3.41 3.42
CA ASP A 118 8.84 -2.22 4.15
C ASP A 118 8.11 -1.15 3.33
N LEU A 119 8.76 -0.66 2.29
CA LEU A 119 8.34 0.45 1.44
C LEU A 119 9.00 0.29 0.07
N PRO A 120 8.27 0.41 -1.06
CA PRO A 120 8.90 0.42 -2.38
C PRO A 120 9.98 1.51 -2.45
N THR A 121 11.18 1.12 -2.84
CA THR A 121 12.32 2.04 -2.92
C THR A 121 12.01 3.20 -3.86
N GLY A 122 12.16 4.43 -3.37
CA GLY A 122 11.84 5.66 -4.10
C GLY A 122 10.49 6.29 -3.71
N LEU A 123 9.67 5.60 -2.93
CA LEU A 123 8.41 6.13 -2.39
C LEU A 123 8.65 6.91 -1.09
N HIS A 124 8.00 8.07 -0.94
CA HIS A 124 8.04 8.82 0.32
C HIS A 124 7.07 8.20 1.35
N ALA A 125 7.61 7.77 2.50
CA ALA A 125 6.88 7.03 3.53
C ALA A 125 5.65 7.78 4.11
N ASP A 126 5.74 9.10 4.29
CA ASP A 126 4.65 9.88 4.90
C ASP A 126 3.62 10.46 3.91
N THR A 127 4.07 10.90 2.73
CA THR A 127 3.26 11.68 1.79
C THR A 127 2.72 10.84 0.63
N GLY A 128 3.38 9.72 0.30
CA GLY A 128 3.07 8.93 -0.90
C GLY A 128 3.61 9.55 -2.19
N GLU A 129 4.42 10.61 -2.09
CA GLU A 129 5.07 11.20 -3.26
C GLU A 129 6.14 10.28 -3.84
N VAL A 130 6.29 10.35 -5.16
CA VAL A 130 7.31 9.61 -5.92
C VAL A 130 8.15 10.63 -6.69
N PRO A 131 9.09 11.32 -6.04
CA PRO A 131 9.95 12.31 -6.70
C PRO A 131 10.95 11.59 -7.62
N GLY A 132 10.61 11.52 -8.91
CA GLY A 132 11.38 10.83 -9.93
C GLY A 132 10.83 9.45 -10.24
N GLU A 133 11.42 8.40 -9.67
CA GLU A 133 11.05 7.02 -9.91
C GLU A 133 11.06 6.21 -8.62
N ALA A 134 10.12 5.27 -8.50
CA ALA A 134 10.05 4.29 -7.43
C ALA A 134 9.83 2.90 -8.00
N ILE A 135 10.15 1.88 -7.20
CA ILE A 135 9.84 0.49 -7.50
C ILE A 135 8.32 0.32 -7.62
N LYS A 136 7.88 -0.34 -8.69
CA LYS A 136 6.50 -0.80 -8.86
C LYS A 136 6.39 -2.22 -8.34
N ALA A 137 5.93 -2.36 -7.10
CA ALA A 137 5.76 -3.64 -6.45
C ALA A 137 4.40 -4.28 -6.79
N ASN A 138 4.38 -5.60 -6.90
CA ASN A 138 3.16 -6.39 -6.91
C ASN A 138 2.65 -6.64 -5.48
N VAL A 139 3.57 -6.72 -4.52
CA VAL A 139 3.28 -6.88 -3.09
C VAL A 139 4.28 -6.04 -2.29
N THR A 140 3.82 -5.35 -1.26
CA THR A 140 4.68 -4.70 -0.26
C THR A 140 4.41 -5.33 1.11
N VAL A 141 5.46 -5.84 1.75
CA VAL A 141 5.36 -6.35 3.13
C VAL A 141 5.94 -5.29 4.06
N THR A 142 5.09 -4.65 4.85
CA THR A 142 5.48 -3.59 5.80
C THR A 142 5.39 -4.09 7.24
N PHE A 143 6.15 -3.47 8.14
CA PHE A 143 6.34 -3.99 9.49
C PHE A 143 5.59 -3.20 10.55
N ALA A 144 4.94 -3.92 11.47
CA ALA A 144 4.16 -3.45 12.62
C ALA A 144 2.99 -2.53 12.26
N TYR A 145 3.29 -1.33 11.77
CA TYR A 145 2.30 -0.36 11.33
C TYR A 145 2.62 0.10 9.91
N PRO A 146 1.62 0.15 9.02
CA PRO A 146 1.85 0.59 7.66
C PRO A 146 2.07 2.09 7.61
N LYS A 147 2.94 2.51 6.69
CA LYS A 147 3.29 3.91 6.49
C LYS A 147 2.21 4.57 5.63
N ARG A 148 1.88 5.84 5.90
CA ARG A 148 0.78 6.56 5.21
C ARG A 148 0.97 6.60 3.70
N GLY A 149 2.19 6.82 3.24
CA GLY A 149 2.57 6.88 1.84
C GLY A 149 2.30 5.60 1.06
N LEU A 150 2.09 4.46 1.74
CA LEU A 150 1.66 3.23 1.08
C LEU A 150 0.22 3.30 0.56
N TYR A 151 -0.63 4.13 1.18
CA TYR A 151 -2.06 4.28 0.87
C TYR A 151 -2.42 5.62 0.23
N LEU A 152 -1.53 6.61 0.30
CA LEU A 152 -1.73 7.92 -0.31
C LEU A 152 -1.36 7.91 -1.80
N TYR A 153 -2.07 8.71 -2.60
CA TYR A 153 -1.74 8.91 -4.00
C TYR A 153 -0.56 9.90 -4.16
N PRO A 154 0.32 9.71 -5.17
CA PRO A 154 0.31 8.63 -6.16
C PRO A 154 0.89 7.29 -5.67
N GLY A 155 1.46 7.25 -4.46
CA GLY A 155 2.21 6.14 -3.89
C GLY A 155 1.52 4.78 -3.92
N ILE A 156 0.21 4.73 -3.67
CA ILE A 156 -0.59 3.49 -3.72
C ILE A 156 -0.49 2.75 -5.07
N ASN A 157 -0.17 3.46 -6.16
CA ASN A 157 0.02 2.84 -7.48
C ASN A 157 1.34 2.06 -7.60
N TYR A 158 2.21 2.13 -6.59
CA TYR A 158 3.54 1.50 -6.57
C TYR A 158 3.65 0.37 -5.54
N THR A 159 2.67 0.21 -4.67
CA THR A 159 2.76 -0.72 -3.53
C THR A 159 2.19 -2.11 -3.81
N GLY A 160 1.28 -2.22 -4.78
CA GLY A 160 0.57 -3.46 -5.06
C GLY A 160 -0.27 -3.89 -3.85
N LYS A 161 -0.32 -5.20 -3.57
CA LYS A 161 -0.97 -5.71 -2.35
C LYS A 161 -0.12 -5.36 -1.13
N ILE A 162 -0.70 -4.69 -0.14
CA ILE A 162 0.00 -4.37 1.11
C ILE A 162 -0.29 -5.46 2.15
N GLU A 163 0.76 -6.05 2.71
CA GLU A 163 0.70 -7.00 3.82
C GLU A 163 1.39 -6.37 5.03
N VAL A 164 0.70 -6.31 6.17
CA VAL A 164 1.27 -5.81 7.42
C VAL A 164 1.72 -6.99 8.26
N ALA A 165 3.04 -7.15 8.41
CA ALA A 165 3.64 -8.20 9.20
C ALA A 165 3.79 -7.76 10.66
N ASP A 166 3.28 -8.58 11.58
CA ASP A 166 3.57 -8.46 13.00
C ASP A 166 5.02 -8.91 13.26
N ILE A 167 5.82 -7.99 13.80
CA ILE A 167 7.23 -8.22 14.15
C ILE A 167 7.46 -8.18 15.68
N GLY A 168 6.38 -8.32 16.47
CA GLY A 168 6.43 -8.36 17.93
C GLY A 168 6.57 -7.00 18.59
N VAL A 169 6.19 -5.91 17.91
CA VAL A 169 6.15 -4.57 18.52
C VAL A 169 4.95 -4.51 19.47
N PRO A 170 5.16 -4.29 20.78
CA PRO A 170 4.05 -4.18 21.72
C PRO A 170 3.12 -3.02 21.38
N SER A 171 1.80 -3.27 21.39
CA SER A 171 0.79 -2.31 20.93
C SER A 171 0.84 -0.98 21.70
N PHE A 172 1.07 -1.03 23.01
CA PHE A 172 1.18 0.14 23.88
C PHE A 172 2.29 1.13 23.49
N LEU A 173 3.31 0.70 22.75
CA LEU A 173 4.37 1.61 22.27
C LEU A 173 3.93 2.47 21.09
N GLY A 174 2.93 2.00 20.32
CA GLY A 174 2.45 2.65 19.10
C GLY A 174 1.13 3.40 19.30
N GLU A 175 0.16 2.79 19.98
CA GLU A 175 -1.24 3.25 20.01
C GLU A 175 -1.40 4.71 20.51
N GLU A 176 -0.68 5.11 21.55
CA GLU A 176 -0.78 6.48 22.10
C GLU A 176 -0.23 7.57 21.17
N ARG A 177 0.67 7.20 20.23
CA ARG A 177 1.35 8.15 19.33
C ARG A 177 0.75 8.16 17.94
N ILE A 178 0.03 7.11 17.55
CA ILE A 178 -0.60 6.99 16.24
C ILE A 178 -1.84 7.90 16.20
N LYS A 179 -1.80 8.91 15.33
CA LYS A 179 -2.89 9.88 15.12
C LYS A 179 -3.67 9.65 13.82
N CYS A 180 -3.33 8.61 13.07
CA CYS A 180 -3.89 8.32 11.76
C CYS A 180 -4.11 6.82 11.65
N ASN A 181 -5.35 6.42 11.34
CA ASN A 181 -5.75 5.02 11.23
C ASN A 181 -6.26 4.74 9.82
N LEU A 182 -5.97 3.53 9.34
CA LEU A 182 -6.60 3.02 8.13
C LEU A 182 -7.97 2.43 8.51
N LEU A 183 -9.03 2.90 7.87
CA LEU A 183 -10.35 2.31 8.06
C LEU A 183 -10.39 0.92 7.42
N THR A 184 -10.75 -0.07 8.22
CA THR A 184 -10.92 -1.47 7.82
C THR A 184 -12.38 -1.89 7.90
N SER A 185 -12.73 -3.01 7.27
CA SER A 185 -14.10 -3.54 7.35
C SER A 185 -14.52 -3.89 8.79
N SER A 186 -13.58 -4.29 9.65
CA SER A 186 -13.85 -4.58 11.06
C SER A 186 -14.20 -3.33 11.88
N ASP A 187 -13.75 -2.15 11.47
CA ASP A 187 -14.11 -0.89 12.13
C ASP A 187 -15.57 -0.55 11.85
N ILE A 188 -16.01 -0.73 10.60
CA ILE A 188 -17.37 -0.40 10.17
C ILE A 188 -18.39 -1.42 10.70
N GLN A 189 -18.05 -2.70 10.79
CA GLN A 189 -19.00 -3.75 11.17
C GLN A 189 -19.63 -3.52 12.55
N LYS A 190 -18.87 -2.96 13.49
CA LYS A 190 -19.33 -2.67 14.86
C LYS A 190 -20.35 -1.53 14.90
N ASP A 191 -20.28 -0.63 13.93
CA ASP A 191 -21.14 0.56 13.83
C ASP A 191 -22.38 0.34 12.95
N LEU A 192 -22.48 -0.80 12.26
CA LEU A 192 -23.68 -1.15 11.51
C LEU A 192 -24.84 -1.41 12.48
N PHE A 193 -25.90 -0.60 12.38
CA PHE A 193 -27.02 -0.60 13.33
C PHE A 193 -27.80 -1.91 13.32
N TYR A 194 -27.93 -2.54 14.50
CA TYR A 194 -28.86 -3.64 14.72
C TYR A 194 -30.31 -3.14 14.64
N ARG A 195 -31.14 -3.75 13.78
CA ARG A 195 -32.56 -3.41 13.63
C ARG A 195 -33.42 -4.39 14.40
N LYS A 196 -34.05 -3.92 15.49
CA LYS A 196 -34.98 -4.75 16.26
C LYS A 196 -36.21 -5.11 15.42
N PRO A 197 -36.71 -6.36 15.46
CA PRO A 197 -37.92 -6.74 14.73
C PRO A 197 -39.16 -5.90 15.09
N SER A 198 -39.22 -5.39 16.32
CA SER A 198 -40.31 -4.55 16.82
C SER A 198 -40.16 -3.06 16.51
N SER A 199 -39.29 -2.68 15.57
CA SER A 199 -39.07 -1.29 15.18
C SER A 199 -40.03 -0.82 14.08
N HIS A 200 -40.34 0.47 14.08
CA HIS A 200 -41.09 1.18 13.05
C HIS A 200 -40.24 2.30 12.41
N LYS A 201 -40.76 2.95 11.37
CA LYS A 201 -40.05 4.01 10.61
C LYS A 201 -39.43 5.10 11.49
N GLY A 202 -40.16 5.62 12.48
CA GLY A 202 -39.64 6.61 13.42
C GLY A 202 -38.41 6.19 14.26
N ASN A 203 -38.16 4.88 14.48
CA ASN A 203 -36.98 4.43 15.21
C ASN A 203 -35.67 4.64 14.42
N PHE A 204 -35.76 4.82 13.11
CA PHE A 204 -34.60 4.96 12.22
C PHE A 204 -34.42 6.39 11.70
N GLY A 205 -34.97 7.35 12.46
CA GLY A 205 -34.85 8.78 12.17
C GLY A 205 -35.64 9.24 10.96
N HIS A 206 -35.60 10.56 10.78
CA HIS A 206 -36.17 11.26 9.62
C HIS A 206 -35.13 12.25 9.11
N LEU A 207 -34.67 12.03 7.87
CA LEU A 207 -33.68 12.88 7.23
C LEU A 207 -34.36 13.90 6.31
N LEU A 208 -34.08 15.19 6.50
CA LEU A 208 -34.36 16.23 5.51
C LEU A 208 -33.11 16.47 4.65
N ILE A 209 -33.26 16.39 3.34
CA ILE A 209 -32.22 16.69 2.36
C ILE A 209 -32.63 17.96 1.63
N ILE A 210 -31.77 18.97 1.58
CA ILE A 210 -31.98 20.17 0.76
C ILE A 210 -31.02 20.09 -0.41
N ALA A 211 -31.55 19.78 -1.59
CA ALA A 211 -30.73 19.56 -2.78
C ALA A 211 -31.54 19.74 -4.06
N GLY A 212 -30.83 19.98 -5.16
CA GLY A 212 -31.43 20.06 -6.48
C GLY A 212 -31.54 21.49 -6.99
N SER A 213 -31.24 21.64 -8.27
CA SER A 213 -31.40 22.83 -9.07
C SER A 213 -31.69 22.39 -10.51
N PRO A 214 -32.14 23.29 -11.41
CA PRO A 214 -32.22 22.98 -12.83
C PRO A 214 -30.87 22.42 -13.34
N GLY A 215 -30.92 21.25 -13.97
CA GLY A 215 -29.72 20.53 -14.43
C GLY A 215 -29.02 19.67 -13.37
N MET A 216 -29.37 19.77 -12.08
CA MET A 216 -28.75 19.00 -10.98
C MET A 216 -29.74 18.14 -10.17
N THR A 217 -30.90 17.80 -10.74
CA THR A 217 -31.89 16.91 -10.08
C THR A 217 -31.33 15.52 -9.76
N GLY A 218 -30.29 15.08 -10.47
CA GLY A 218 -29.58 13.83 -10.20
C GLY A 218 -28.91 13.78 -8.82
N ALA A 219 -28.31 14.88 -8.36
CA ALA A 219 -27.67 14.94 -7.04
C ALA A 219 -28.68 14.76 -5.91
N ALA A 220 -29.84 15.39 -6.04
CA ALA A 220 -30.97 15.25 -5.12
C ALA A 220 -31.49 13.80 -5.10
N THR A 221 -31.67 13.23 -6.29
CA THR A 221 -32.16 11.84 -6.46
C THR A 221 -31.21 10.82 -5.81
N LEU A 222 -29.91 10.90 -6.12
CA LEU A 222 -28.90 9.95 -5.62
C LEU A 222 -28.75 10.01 -4.10
N THR A 223 -28.76 11.22 -3.53
CA THR A 223 -28.67 11.41 -2.08
C THR A 223 -29.88 10.81 -1.36
N ALA A 224 -31.09 11.08 -1.85
CA ALA A 224 -32.32 10.60 -1.23
C ALA A 224 -32.46 9.07 -1.29
N LEU A 225 -32.16 8.45 -2.45
CA LEU A 225 -32.16 6.99 -2.59
C LEU A 225 -31.08 6.34 -1.72
N SER A 226 -29.89 6.94 -1.63
CA SER A 226 -28.82 6.43 -0.78
C SER A 226 -29.24 6.43 0.69
N ALA A 227 -29.90 7.50 1.16
CA ALA A 227 -30.41 7.59 2.53
C ALA A 227 -31.43 6.48 2.86
N LEU A 228 -32.37 6.20 1.95
CA LEU A 228 -33.31 5.09 2.12
C LEU A 228 -32.58 3.73 2.14
N ARG A 229 -31.64 3.52 1.21
CA ARG A 229 -30.89 2.25 1.12
C ARG A 229 -30.03 1.94 2.33
N ILE A 230 -29.43 2.94 2.97
CA ILE A 230 -28.65 2.73 4.21
C ILE A 230 -29.54 2.53 5.46
N GLY A 231 -30.86 2.67 5.32
CA GLY A 231 -31.83 2.30 6.34
C GLY A 231 -32.52 3.45 7.08
N ALA A 232 -32.46 4.69 6.56
CA ALA A 232 -33.22 5.81 7.13
C ALA A 232 -34.71 5.49 7.16
N GLY A 233 -35.38 5.86 8.25
CA GLY A 233 -36.79 5.54 8.47
C GLY A 233 -37.75 6.35 7.60
N LEU A 234 -37.44 7.63 7.43
CA LEU A 234 -38.14 8.58 6.58
C LEU A 234 -37.12 9.50 5.91
N VAL A 235 -37.41 9.90 4.66
CA VAL A 235 -36.61 10.88 3.92
C VAL A 235 -37.54 11.92 3.31
N THR A 236 -37.27 13.19 3.58
CA THR A 236 -37.90 14.33 2.90
C THR A 236 -36.85 15.06 2.07
N LEU A 237 -37.18 15.39 0.84
CA LEU A 237 -36.32 16.11 -0.08
C LEU A 237 -36.89 17.52 -0.34
N GLY A 238 -36.28 18.53 0.27
CA GLY A 238 -36.51 19.94 0.03
C GLY A 238 -35.87 20.39 -1.29
N ILE A 239 -36.69 20.89 -2.21
CA ILE A 239 -36.32 21.22 -3.59
C ILE A 239 -37.00 22.51 -4.04
N PRO A 240 -36.48 23.23 -5.03
CA PRO A 240 -37.26 24.27 -5.70
C PRO A 240 -38.54 23.69 -6.32
N GLU A 241 -39.68 24.34 -6.12
CA GLU A 241 -40.99 23.95 -6.64
C GLU A 241 -40.99 23.52 -8.12
N SER A 242 -40.23 24.21 -8.97
CA SER A 242 -40.10 23.90 -10.40
C SER A 242 -39.54 22.51 -10.71
N LEU A 243 -38.85 21.88 -9.75
CA LEU A 243 -38.27 20.54 -9.87
C LEU A 243 -39.17 19.44 -9.30
N ASN A 244 -40.26 19.80 -8.63
CA ASN A 244 -41.13 18.84 -7.98
C ASN A 244 -41.70 17.77 -8.94
N PRO A 245 -42.20 18.14 -10.14
CA PRO A 245 -42.78 17.15 -11.06
C PRO A 245 -41.79 16.06 -11.49
N ILE A 246 -40.53 16.43 -11.77
CA ILE A 246 -39.52 15.47 -12.19
C ILE A 246 -39.05 14.59 -11.02
N LEU A 247 -39.03 15.12 -9.80
CA LEU A 247 -38.57 14.37 -8.63
C LEU A 247 -39.63 13.42 -8.08
N GLU A 248 -40.91 13.80 -8.11
CA GLU A 248 -42.03 12.89 -7.81
C GLU A 248 -42.07 11.69 -8.77
N ILE A 249 -41.69 11.88 -10.04
CA ILE A 249 -41.55 10.77 -11.01
C ILE A 249 -40.35 9.88 -10.66
N LYS A 250 -39.23 10.46 -10.25
CA LYS A 250 -37.99 9.73 -9.99
C LYS A 250 -37.96 9.01 -8.64
N LEU A 251 -38.70 9.51 -7.66
CA LEU A 251 -38.56 9.13 -6.25
C LEU A 251 -39.91 8.78 -5.63
N THR A 252 -40.39 7.55 -5.85
CA THR A 252 -41.70 7.11 -5.34
C THR A 252 -41.78 7.02 -3.81
N GLU A 253 -40.68 6.66 -3.14
CA GLU A 253 -40.64 6.42 -1.69
C GLU A 253 -40.26 7.66 -0.86
N VAL A 254 -39.63 8.65 -1.50
CA VAL A 254 -39.14 9.86 -0.83
C VAL A 254 -40.24 10.92 -0.85
N MET A 255 -40.47 11.58 0.29
CA MET A 255 -41.41 12.71 0.32
C MET A 255 -40.73 13.94 -0.26
N THR A 256 -41.32 14.61 -1.24
CA THR A 256 -40.84 15.91 -1.72
C THR A 256 -41.41 17.05 -0.89
N LEU A 257 -40.64 18.13 -0.76
CA LEU A 257 -41.05 19.40 -0.16
C LEU A 257 -40.63 20.54 -1.11
N PRO A 258 -41.54 21.01 -1.98
CA PRO A 258 -41.28 22.08 -2.95
C PRO A 258 -41.08 23.48 -2.33
#